data_AF-A0A1G8QER3-F1
#
_entry.id   AF-A0A1G8QER3-F1
#
_cell.length_a   1.000
_cell.length_b   1.000
_cell.length_c   1.000
_cell.angle_alpha   90.00
_cell.angle_beta   90.00
_cell.angle_gamma   90.00
#
_symmetry.space_group_name_H-M   'P 1'
#
loop_
_entity.id
_entity.type
_entity.pdbx_description
1 polymer ?
#
loop_
_entity_poly.entity_id
_entity_poly.type
_entity_poly.pdbx_seq_one_letter_code
_entity_poly.pdbx_strand_id
1 'polypeptide(L)'
;MHKEAPQGYVVDLACLRKYPHAELADRARQHTIECAVMGHCVESGYALVNEEGELFLLDPDATPHVLAALNRTHLQQGVALRVRREMLDGEMKTVRTGP
;
A
#
# COMPACT_ATOMS: atom_id res chain seq x y z
N MET A 1 11.41 -11.86 17.88
CA MET A 1 10.52 -11.88 16.70
C MET A 1 10.10 -10.45 16.43
N HIS A 2 10.64 -9.82 15.39
CA HIS A 2 10.35 -8.42 15.09
C HIS A 2 9.00 -8.32 14.37
N LYS A 3 8.15 -7.39 14.82
CA LYS A 3 6.81 -7.17 14.27
C LYS A 3 6.61 -5.68 14.07
N GLU A 4 5.99 -5.33 12.95
CA GLU A 4 5.59 -3.96 12.67
C GLU A 4 4.16 -3.91 12.11
N ALA A 5 3.54 -2.74 12.24
CA ALA A 5 2.18 -2.50 11.76
C ALA A 5 2.08 -1.14 11.07
N PRO A 6 2.84 -0.89 9.98
CA PRO A 6 2.76 0.37 9.25
C PRO A 6 1.33 0.65 8.78
N GLN A 7 0.98 1.94 8.77
CA GLN A 7 -0.34 2.44 8.38
C GLN A 7 -0.17 3.60 7.41
N GLY A 8 -0.98 3.61 6.34
CA GLY A 8 -0.98 4.69 5.36
C GLY A 8 -1.92 4.42 4.20
N TYR A 9 -1.97 5.35 3.26
CA TYR A 9 -2.72 5.25 2.02
C TYR A 9 -2.03 4.29 1.05
N VAL A 10 -2.80 3.37 0.47
CA VAL A 10 -2.33 2.43 -0.53
C VAL A 10 -2.07 3.14 -1.84
N VAL A 11 -0.87 2.97 -2.39
CA VAL A 11 -0.50 3.45 -3.73
C VAL A 11 0.32 2.38 -4.45
N ASP A 12 0.03 2.15 -5.73
CA ASP A 12 0.84 1.25 -6.55
C ASP A 12 2.21 1.85 -6.88
N LEU A 13 3.22 1.00 -7.06
CA LEU A 13 4.58 1.47 -7.32
C LEU A 13 4.72 2.18 -8.68
N ALA A 14 3.87 1.89 -9.66
CA ALA A 14 3.89 2.57 -10.96
C ALA A 14 3.45 4.03 -10.85
N CYS A 15 2.50 4.35 -9.98
CA CYS A 15 2.09 5.71 -9.65
C CYS A 15 3.12 6.44 -8.80
N LEU A 16 3.67 5.79 -7.76
CA LEU A 16 4.67 6.42 -6.88
C LEU A 16 5.89 6.92 -7.65
N ARG A 17 6.35 6.18 -8.67
CA ARG A 17 7.48 6.59 -9.52
C ARG A 17 7.23 7.89 -10.30
N LYS A 18 5.99 8.35 -10.41
CA LYS A 18 5.59 9.56 -11.13
C LYS A 18 5.37 10.76 -10.20
N TYR A 19 5.24 10.54 -8.89
CA TYR A 19 4.89 11.59 -7.95
C TYR A 19 6.15 12.25 -7.37
N PRO A 20 6.19 13.60 -7.29
CA PRO A 20 7.21 14.28 -6.49
C PRO A 20 7.09 13.89 -5.02
N HIS A 21 8.21 13.71 -4.33
CA HIS A 21 8.21 13.32 -2.92
C HIS A 21 7.38 14.28 -2.04
N ALA A 22 7.46 15.58 -2.31
CA ALA A 22 6.72 16.60 -1.58
C ALA A 22 5.19 16.52 -1.74
N GLU A 23 4.69 15.82 -2.77
CA GLU A 23 3.26 15.68 -3.05
C GLU A 23 2.71 14.29 -2.63
N LEU A 24 3.55 13.40 -2.10
CA LEU A 24 3.18 11.99 -1.90
C LEU A 24 1.92 11.81 -1.06
N ALA A 25 1.83 12.48 0.09
CA ALA A 25 0.68 12.36 0.97
C ALA A 25 -0.62 12.82 0.28
N ASP A 26 -0.60 13.95 -0.41
CA ASP A 26 -1.77 14.49 -1.11
C ASP A 26 -2.18 13.62 -2.30
N ARG A 27 -1.20 13.11 -3.06
CA ARG A 27 -1.46 12.18 -4.17
C ARG A 27 -2.01 10.86 -3.67
N ALA A 28 -1.53 10.35 -2.55
CA ALA A 28 -2.00 9.08 -2.00
C ALA A 28 -3.46 9.17 -1.51
N ARG A 29 -3.87 10.32 -0.93
CA ARG A 29 -5.29 10.58 -0.58
C ARG A 29 -6.22 10.61 -1.79
N GLN A 30 -5.71 11.02 -2.95
CA GLN A 30 -6.46 11.09 -4.21
C GLN A 30 -6.33 9.83 -5.06
N HIS A 31 -5.53 8.86 -4.62
CA HIS A 31 -5.29 7.65 -5.40
C HIS A 31 -6.55 6.78 -5.45
N THR A 32 -7.05 6.55 -6.66
CA THR A 32 -8.31 5.84 -6.88
C THR A 32 -8.11 4.33 -6.87
N ILE A 33 -9.17 3.60 -6.49
CA ILE A 33 -9.16 2.14 -6.58
C ILE A 33 -9.00 1.70 -8.03
N GLU A 34 -9.69 2.35 -8.96
CA GLU A 34 -9.60 2.05 -10.39
C GLU A 34 -8.14 2.08 -10.89
N CYS A 35 -7.37 3.07 -10.45
CA CYS A 35 -5.95 3.15 -10.76
C CYS A 35 -5.17 1.99 -10.12
N ALA A 36 -5.37 1.78 -8.81
CA ALA A 36 -4.66 0.77 -8.03
C ALA A 36 -4.85 -0.67 -8.53
N VAL A 37 -5.97 -0.98 -9.19
CA VAL A 37 -6.30 -2.35 -9.65
C VAL A 37 -6.03 -2.62 -11.13
N MET A 38 -5.50 -1.64 -11.87
CA MET A 38 -5.07 -1.88 -13.26
C MET A 38 -3.97 -2.95 -13.31
N GLY A 39 -3.96 -3.79 -14.34
CA GLY A 39 -3.00 -4.90 -14.45
C GLY A 39 -1.54 -4.50 -14.22
N HIS A 40 -1.08 -3.42 -14.85
CA HIS A 40 0.28 -2.92 -14.68
C HIS A 40 0.55 -2.33 -13.27
N CYS A 41 -0.47 -1.85 -12.56
CA CYS A 41 -0.36 -1.39 -11.18
C CYS A 41 -0.25 -2.57 -10.22
N VAL A 42 -1.06 -3.62 -10.42
CA VAL A 42 -0.97 -4.88 -9.67
C VAL A 42 0.41 -5.52 -9.83
N GLU A 43 0.90 -5.61 -11.06
CA GLU A 43 2.23 -6.16 -11.36
C GLU A 43 3.37 -5.35 -10.74
N SER A 44 3.16 -4.05 -10.52
CA SER A 44 4.16 -3.18 -9.91
C SER A 44 4.30 -3.36 -8.40
N GLY A 45 3.29 -3.95 -7.73
CA GLY A 45 3.22 -4.02 -6.28
C GLY A 45 2.73 -2.71 -5.63
N TYR A 46 2.80 -2.63 -4.31
CA TYR A 46 2.19 -1.54 -3.53
C TYR A 46 3.13 -1.00 -2.44
N ALA A 47 2.86 0.23 -2.01
CA ALA A 47 3.39 0.82 -0.79
C ALA A 47 2.26 1.46 0.03
N LEU A 48 2.59 1.78 1.28
CA LEU A 48 1.81 2.70 2.10
C LEU A 48 2.49 4.07 2.11
N VAL A 49 1.69 5.13 2.02
CA VAL A 49 2.13 6.52 2.23
C VAL A 49 1.44 7.03 3.47
N ASN A 50 2.19 7.41 4.51
CA ASN A 50 1.58 7.97 5.71
C ASN A 50 1.26 9.47 5.54
N GLU A 51 0.65 10.07 6.56
CA GLU A 51 0.25 11.49 6.56
C GLU A 51 1.45 12.46 6.47
N GLU A 52 2.64 12.00 6.84
CA GLU A 52 3.90 12.75 6.78
C GLU A 52 4.60 12.61 5.41
N GLY A 53 4.02 11.81 4.51
CA GLY A 53 4.59 11.53 3.18
C GLY A 53 5.69 10.47 3.20
N GLU A 54 5.88 9.74 4.30
CA GLU A 54 6.83 8.64 4.39
C GLU A 54 6.31 7.41 3.66
N LEU A 55 7.21 6.70 2.99
CA LEU A 55 6.92 5.51 2.20
C LEU A 55 7.25 4.23 2.95
N PHE A 56 6.31 3.29 2.93
CA PHE A 56 6.50 1.91 3.38
C PHE A 56 6.26 0.95 2.22
N LEU A 57 7.34 0.50 1.59
CA LEU A 57 7.28 -0.50 0.52
C LEU A 57 6.82 -1.85 1.08
N LEU A 58 5.83 -2.44 0.41
CA LEU A 58 5.32 -3.75 0.76
C LEU A 58 6.02 -4.84 -0.06
N ASP A 59 6.18 -6.00 0.55
CA ASP A 59 6.66 -7.20 -0.12
C ASP A 59 5.64 -7.71 -1.15
N PRO A 60 6.06 -8.44 -2.19
CA PRO A 60 5.16 -8.94 -3.24
C PRO A 60 3.98 -9.76 -2.71
N ASP A 61 4.19 -10.49 -1.61
CA ASP A 61 3.16 -11.32 -0.96
C ASP A 61 2.01 -10.47 -0.40
N ALA A 62 2.20 -9.15 -0.19
CA ALA A 62 1.16 -8.22 0.22
C ALA A 62 0.11 -7.94 -0.86
N THR A 63 0.45 -8.07 -2.14
CA THR A 63 -0.40 -7.74 -3.29
C THR A 63 -1.80 -8.36 -3.23
N PRO A 64 -1.97 -9.69 -3.07
CA PRO A 64 -3.31 -10.28 -2.94
C PRO A 64 -4.09 -9.76 -1.72
N HIS A 65 -3.40 -9.44 -0.62
CA HIS A 65 -4.02 -8.89 0.59
C HIS A 65 -4.50 -7.44 0.40
N VAL A 66 -3.74 -6.64 -0.35
CA VAL A 66 -4.11 -5.27 -0.72
C VAL A 66 -5.32 -5.30 -1.66
N LEU A 67 -5.29 -6.10 -2.72
CA LEU A 67 -6.42 -6.25 -3.64
C LEU A 67 -7.69 -6.71 -2.95
N ALA A 68 -7.59 -7.67 -2.03
CA ALA A 68 -8.73 -8.11 -1.24
C ALA A 68 -9.31 -6.99 -0.37
N ALA A 69 -8.49 -6.08 0.15
CA ALA A 69 -8.95 -4.94 0.92
C ALA A 69 -9.59 -3.86 0.03
N LEU A 70 -8.97 -3.54 -1.11
CA LEU A 70 -9.51 -2.60 -2.10
C LEU A 70 -10.89 -3.06 -2.64
N ASN A 71 -11.08 -4.36 -2.85
CA ASN A 71 -12.36 -4.90 -3.31
C ASN A 71 -13.47 -4.92 -2.24
N ARG A 72 -13.13 -4.78 -0.96
CA ARG A 72 -14.10 -4.84 0.16
C ARG A 72 -14.50 -3.47 0.69
N THR A 73 -13.77 -2.43 0.38
CA THR A 73 -14.07 -1.08 0.86
C THR A 73 -15.18 -0.42 0.03
N HIS A 74 -15.89 0.54 0.63
CA HIS A 74 -16.87 1.39 -0.06
C HIS A 74 -16.25 2.70 -0.57
N LEU A 75 -15.00 2.99 -0.19
CA LEU A 75 -14.27 4.16 -0.68
C LEU A 75 -13.98 4.01 -2.17
N GLN A 76 -13.87 5.14 -2.87
CA GLN A 76 -13.46 5.16 -4.28
C GLN A 76 -12.00 5.59 -4.46
N GLN A 77 -11.43 6.25 -3.46
CA GLN A 77 -10.07 6.76 -3.44
C GLN A 77 -9.55 6.90 -2.01
N GLY A 78 -8.24 7.07 -1.85
CA GLY A 78 -7.61 7.36 -0.55
C GLY A 78 -7.79 6.22 0.44
N VAL A 79 -7.66 4.98 -0.03
CA VAL A 79 -7.83 3.81 0.83
C VAL A 79 -6.63 3.68 1.77
N ALA A 80 -6.85 3.93 3.05
CA ALA A 80 -5.86 3.69 4.09
C ALA A 80 -5.93 2.24 4.59
N LEU A 81 -4.77 1.62 4.79
CA LEU A 81 -4.64 0.29 5.39
C LEU A 81 -3.59 0.30 6.50
N ARG A 82 -3.82 -0.55 7.50
CA ARG A 82 -2.80 -1.02 8.43
C ARG A 82 -2.32 -2.41 7.98
N VAL A 83 -1.02 -2.54 7.73
CA VAL A 83 -0.40 -3.79 7.29
C VAL A 83 0.43 -4.36 8.42
N ARG A 84 0.11 -5.58 8.87
CA ARG A 84 0.93 -6.30 9.85
C ARG A 84 1.99 -7.10 9.13
N ARG A 85 3.23 -6.94 9.58
CA ARG A 85 4.40 -7.62 9.02
C ARG A 85 5.21 -8.27 10.12
N GLU A 86 5.76 -9.43 9.84
CA GLU A 86 6.57 -10.20 10.78
C GLU A 86 7.86 -10.66 10.10
N MET A 87 8.96 -10.69 10.86
CA MET A 87 10.22 -11.26 10.39
C MET A 87 10.10 -12.78 10.34
N LEU A 88 10.08 -13.36 9.14
CA LEU A 88 10.02 -14.79 8.86
C LEU A 88 11.21 -15.17 7.97
N ASP A 89 11.98 -16.17 8.38
CA ASP A 89 13.15 -16.66 7.64
C ASP A 89 14.17 -15.56 7.23
N GLY A 90 14.28 -14.51 8.04
CA GLY A 90 15.19 -13.38 7.79
C GLY A 90 14.62 -12.29 6.88
N GLU A 91 13.36 -12.40 6.44
CA GLU A 91 12.67 -11.41 5.63
C GLU A 91 11.43 -10.84 6.35
N MET A 92 11.15 -9.54 6.14
CA MET A 92 9.89 -8.95 6.58
C MET A 92 8.77 -9.34 5.62
N LYS A 93 7.83 -10.14 6.12
CA LYS A 93 6.70 -10.66 5.35
C LYS A 93 5.38 -10.03 5.80
N THR A 94 4.55 -9.65 4.84
CA THR A 94 3.18 -9.22 5.11
C THR A 94 2.32 -10.42 5.49
N VAL A 95 1.73 -10.38 6.69
CA VAL A 95 0.88 -11.47 7.20
C VAL A 95 -0.60 -11.10 7.22
N ARG A 96 -0.94 -9.80 7.24
CA ARG A 96 -2.32 -9.33 7.27
C ARG A 96 -2.45 -7.87 6.84
N THR A 97 -3.47 -7.57 6.03
CA THR A 97 -3.97 -6.21 5.79
C THR A 97 -5.31 -6.01 6.51
N GLY A 98 -5.58 -4.79 6.93
CA GLY A 98 -6.89 -4.38 7.45
C GLY A 98 -7.06 -2.85 7.40
N PRO A 99 -8.29 -2.34 7.55
CA PRO A 99 -8.51 -0.93 7.81
C PRO A 99 -7.83 -0.49 9.12
#